data_AF-A0A6H5GCG3-F1
#
_entry.id   AF-A0A6H5GCG3-F1
#
_cell.length_a   1.000
_cell.length_b   1.000
_cell.length_c   1.000
_cell.angle_alpha   90.00
_cell.angle_beta   90.00
_cell.angle_gamma   90.00
#
_symmetry.space_group_name_H-M   'P 1'
#
loop_
_entity.id
_entity.type
_entity.pdbx_description
1 polymer ?
#
loop_
_entity_poly.entity_id
_entity_poly.type
_entity_poly.pdbx_seq_one_letter_code
_entity_poly.pdbx_strand_id
1 'polypeptide(L)'
;MDVNKEKELLQRNRALGPARYQREVLDLYESTRQALAETIFLWSAQTGLPKEPCFALLNFIRSYKQPAPEPDSLPTVDIIPILSIAFLYAIDLSVLHKTDGDVVQRIVPLVMSGSQFLSAMQDELSNAEKIWADKGLKSLILMGWAVTLSTLRMAPQMTPENVVLANPDVVMEEAIQSGVFDYLRQVFLSNDQLYKDVFALRRLHGLITDFISQMPHKVKEMRLRAEETDKTIHAFMHEGLEPPTNLSHHFEHLLLAIARLYSTDPLHLQLSMDYWCSPDIRRGLSFPYRTQPKKEALYSFVLQTCEVLPTTLFVPYATMLAALASSPRGAQQCF
;
A
#
# COMPACT_ATOMS: atom_id res chain seq x y z
N MET A 1 4.42 22.01 -8.05
CA MET A 1 4.78 23.30 -7.44
C MET A 1 6.12 23.08 -6.73
N ASP A 2 7.19 23.71 -7.22
CA ASP A 2 8.57 23.50 -6.76
C ASP A 2 8.99 24.69 -5.89
N VAL A 3 9.16 24.46 -4.59
CA VAL A 3 9.42 25.49 -3.57
C VAL A 3 10.71 26.24 -3.87
N ASN A 4 11.74 25.54 -4.36
CA ASN A 4 13.05 26.12 -4.62
C ASN A 4 12.99 27.04 -5.83
N LYS A 5 12.30 26.64 -6.89
CA LYS A 5 12.06 27.51 -8.06
C LYS A 5 11.23 28.73 -7.71
N GLU A 6 10.22 28.59 -6.85
CA GLU A 6 9.40 29.71 -6.40
C GLU A 6 10.24 30.68 -5.54
N LYS A 7 11.06 30.15 -4.63
CA LYS A 7 11.99 30.95 -3.83
C LYS A 7 12.98 31.71 -4.71
N GLU A 8 13.58 31.06 -5.70
CA GLU A 8 14.48 31.69 -6.67
C GLU A 8 13.77 32.80 -7.47
N LEU A 9 12.54 32.56 -7.92
CA LEU A 9 11.72 33.55 -8.62
C LEU A 9 11.44 34.78 -7.75
N LEU A 10 11.01 34.57 -6.50
CA LEU A 10 10.69 35.62 -5.54
C LEU A 10 11.96 36.40 -5.12
N GLN A 11 13.10 35.73 -4.96
CA GLN A 11 14.40 36.35 -4.74
C GLN A 11 14.82 37.21 -5.94
N ARG A 12 14.73 36.67 -7.17
CA ARG A 12 15.08 37.37 -8.40
C ARG A 12 14.26 38.64 -8.59
N ASN A 13 12.98 38.60 -8.24
CA ASN A 13 12.06 39.73 -8.36
C ASN A 13 12.14 40.72 -7.18
N ARG A 14 13.06 40.54 -6.22
CA ARG A 14 13.15 41.34 -4.98
C ARG A 14 11.81 41.43 -4.23
N ALA A 15 10.96 40.41 -4.39
CA ALA A 15 9.63 40.33 -3.80
C ALA A 15 9.67 39.80 -2.35
N LEU A 16 10.83 39.35 -1.88
CA LEU A 16 11.04 38.83 -0.55
C LEU A 16 11.56 39.92 0.39
N GLY A 17 10.79 40.17 1.46
CA GLY A 17 11.18 41.05 2.55
C GLY A 17 12.20 40.40 3.51
N PRO A 18 12.27 40.91 4.76
CA PRO A 18 13.10 40.34 5.83
C PRO A 18 12.88 38.82 6.03
N ALA A 19 13.85 38.13 6.62
CA ALA A 19 13.83 36.67 6.83
C ALA A 19 12.52 36.13 7.44
N ARG A 20 11.87 36.91 8.33
CA ARG A 20 10.55 36.56 8.88
C ARG A 20 9.48 36.43 7.80
N TYR A 21 9.37 37.42 6.90
CA TYR A 21 8.40 37.38 5.80
C TYR A 21 8.70 36.26 4.81
N GLN A 22 9.98 35.96 4.58
CA GLN A 22 10.38 34.82 3.75
C GLN A 22 9.86 33.51 4.32
N ARG A 23 9.99 33.32 5.64
CA ARG A 23 9.46 32.15 6.34
C ARG A 23 7.93 32.09 6.26
N GLU A 24 7.24 33.20 6.51
CA GLU A 24 5.76 33.26 6.44
C GLU A 24 5.24 32.88 5.03
N VAL A 25 5.91 33.34 3.97
CA VAL A 25 5.54 32.97 2.58
C VAL A 25 5.80 31.49 2.29
N LEU A 26 6.93 30.94 2.77
CA LEU A 26 7.27 29.53 2.58
C LEU A 26 6.32 28.61 3.37
N ASP A 27 5.98 28.99 4.61
CA ASP A 27 5.00 28.27 5.43
C ASP A 27 3.62 28.27 4.76
N LEU A 28 3.21 29.40 4.17
CA LEU A 28 1.96 29.50 3.41
C LEU A 28 1.98 28.61 2.16
N TYR A 29 3.10 28.57 1.44
CA TYR A 29 3.27 27.72 0.26
C TYR A 29 3.17 26.24 0.61
N GLU A 30 3.87 25.81 1.65
CA GLU A 30 3.84 24.43 2.15
C GLU A 30 2.44 24.04 2.63
N SER A 31 1.79 24.91 3.41
CA SER A 31 0.41 24.70 3.86
C SER A 31 -0.56 24.59 2.69
N THR A 32 -0.42 25.44 1.67
CA THR A 32 -1.25 25.37 0.46
C THR A 32 -1.02 24.06 -0.29
N ARG A 33 0.25 23.65 -0.44
CA ARG A 33 0.62 22.41 -1.11
C ARG A 33 0.06 21.18 -0.39
N GLN A 34 0.16 21.16 0.93
CA GLN A 34 -0.41 20.09 1.75
C GLN A 34 -1.93 20.06 1.65
N ALA A 35 -2.61 21.21 1.78
CA ALA A 35 -4.06 21.29 1.67
C ALA A 35 -4.58 20.82 0.30
N LEU A 36 -3.86 21.14 -0.78
CA LEU A 36 -4.18 20.64 -2.12
C LEU A 36 -4.01 19.12 -2.23
N ALA A 37 -2.93 18.55 -1.66
CA ALA A 37 -2.73 17.12 -1.63
C ALA A 37 -3.84 16.39 -0.85
N GLU A 38 -4.21 16.93 0.32
CA GLU A 38 -5.32 16.45 1.13
C GLU A 38 -6.66 16.56 0.39
N THR A 39 -6.89 17.63 -0.37
CA THR A 39 -8.10 17.79 -1.20
C THR A 39 -8.21 16.69 -2.26
N ILE A 40 -7.11 16.40 -2.98
CA ILE A 40 -7.06 15.33 -3.99
C ILE A 40 -7.30 13.97 -3.32
N PHE A 41 -6.68 13.75 -2.16
CA PHE A 41 -6.86 12.55 -1.37
C PHE A 41 -8.31 12.34 -0.93
N LEU A 42 -8.94 13.34 -0.33
CA LEU A 42 -10.33 13.27 0.11
C LEU A 42 -11.30 13.10 -1.06
N TRP A 43 -11.05 13.78 -2.19
CA TRP A 43 -11.83 13.58 -3.41
C TRP A 43 -11.76 12.12 -3.89
N SER A 44 -10.55 11.58 -3.98
CA SER A 44 -10.35 10.18 -4.37
C SER A 44 -10.98 9.19 -3.39
N ALA A 45 -10.84 9.42 -2.08
CA ALA A 45 -11.43 8.54 -1.05
C ALA A 45 -12.96 8.50 -1.07
N GLN A 46 -13.62 9.58 -1.50
CA GLN A 46 -15.08 9.67 -1.55
C GLN A 46 -15.68 9.09 -2.83
N THR A 47 -15.10 9.38 -3.99
CA THR A 47 -15.71 9.07 -5.30
C THR A 47 -14.76 8.39 -6.28
N GLY A 48 -13.52 8.10 -5.89
CA GLY A 48 -12.43 7.88 -6.82
C GLY A 48 -12.07 9.15 -7.59
N LEU A 49 -11.22 9.00 -8.60
CA LEU A 49 -10.84 10.08 -9.51
C LEU A 49 -11.30 9.76 -10.93
N PRO A 50 -11.81 10.74 -11.70
CA PRO A 50 -12.01 10.57 -13.14
C PRO A 50 -10.70 10.27 -13.87
N LYS A 51 -10.80 9.86 -15.14
CA LYS A 51 -9.67 9.44 -15.96
C LYS A 51 -8.54 10.47 -15.98
N GLU A 52 -8.81 11.71 -16.40
CA GLU A 52 -7.76 12.71 -16.61
C GLU A 52 -7.04 13.11 -15.30
N PRO A 53 -7.74 13.43 -14.19
CA PRO A 53 -7.09 13.70 -12.91
C PRO A 53 -6.29 12.51 -12.37
N CYS A 54 -6.79 11.27 -12.54
CA CYS A 54 -6.08 10.08 -12.09
C CYS A 54 -4.75 9.89 -12.84
N PHE A 55 -4.75 10.08 -14.15
CA PHE A 55 -3.52 10.02 -14.96
C PHE A 55 -2.56 11.18 -14.64
N ALA A 56 -3.08 12.39 -14.38
CA ALA A 56 -2.25 13.51 -13.94
C ALA A 56 -1.55 13.20 -12.60
N LEU A 57 -2.30 12.63 -11.64
CA LEU A 57 -1.78 12.18 -10.36
C LEU A 57 -0.72 11.09 -10.53
N LEU A 58 -0.99 10.07 -11.34
CA LEU A 58 -0.03 8.99 -11.62
C LEU A 58 1.27 9.53 -12.22
N ASN A 59 1.18 10.43 -13.20
CA ASN A 59 2.35 11.06 -13.81
C ASN A 59 3.15 11.90 -12.81
N PHE A 60 2.46 12.62 -11.92
CA PHE A 60 3.10 13.38 -10.86
C PHE A 60 3.89 12.45 -9.92
N ILE A 61 3.25 11.40 -9.39
CA ILE A 61 3.89 10.40 -8.53
C ILE A 61 5.08 9.74 -9.24
N ARG A 62 4.91 9.35 -10.51
CA ARG A 62 5.97 8.72 -11.32
C ARG A 62 7.21 9.60 -11.45
N SER A 63 7.02 10.90 -11.58
CA SER A 63 8.10 11.88 -11.76
C SER A 63 8.76 12.33 -10.46
N TYR A 64 8.16 12.03 -9.30
CA TYR A 64 8.64 12.51 -8.01
C TYR A 64 9.97 11.87 -7.64
N LYS A 65 10.94 12.71 -7.32
CA LYS A 65 12.16 12.33 -6.62
C LYS A 65 12.15 13.00 -5.27
N GLN A 66 12.37 12.22 -4.21
CA GLN A 66 12.59 12.79 -2.90
C GLN A 66 13.77 13.77 -2.99
N PRO A 67 13.60 15.04 -2.59
CA PRO A 67 14.70 15.99 -2.62
C PRO A 67 15.84 15.50 -1.73
N ALA A 68 17.08 15.60 -2.21
CA ALA A 68 18.22 15.37 -1.34
C ALA A 68 18.20 16.42 -0.21
N PRO A 69 18.51 16.06 1.04
CA PRO A 69 18.57 17.01 2.13
C PRO A 69 19.70 18.02 1.84
N GLU A 70 19.33 19.22 1.40
CA GLU A 70 20.28 20.32 1.27
C GLU A 70 20.47 20.98 2.65
N PRO A 71 21.72 21.28 3.06
CA PRO A 71 22.03 21.75 4.40
C PRO A 71 21.31 23.04 4.81
N ASP A 72 20.84 23.84 3.85
CA ASP A 72 20.10 25.09 4.06
C ASP A 72 18.62 25.04 3.59
N SER A 73 18.10 23.85 3.25
CA SER A 73 16.70 23.69 2.86
C SER A 73 15.80 23.55 4.09
N LEU A 74 14.67 24.27 4.09
CA LEU A 74 13.65 24.09 5.12
C LEU A 74 13.02 22.70 4.97
N PRO A 75 12.73 22.01 6.09
CA PRO A 75 12.07 20.71 6.05
C PRO A 75 10.73 20.85 5.33
N THR A 76 10.64 20.24 4.17
CA THR A 76 9.49 20.30 3.28
C THR A 76 8.56 19.14 3.62
N VAL A 77 7.25 19.38 3.72
CA VAL A 77 6.32 18.31 4.10
C VAL A 77 6.16 17.35 2.93
N ASP A 78 6.59 16.10 3.07
CA ASP A 78 6.44 15.13 1.99
C ASP A 78 4.96 14.74 1.79
N ILE A 79 4.37 15.26 0.71
CA ILE A 79 2.98 15.03 0.31
C ILE A 79 2.77 13.70 -0.43
N ILE A 80 3.85 13.03 -0.83
CA ILE A 80 3.78 11.88 -1.73
C ILE A 80 3.11 10.67 -1.12
N PRO A 81 3.29 10.36 0.18
CA PRO A 81 2.52 9.28 0.79
C PRO A 81 1.01 9.51 0.70
N ILE A 82 0.51 10.72 1.01
CA ILE A 82 -0.92 11.04 0.89
C ILE A 82 -1.41 10.96 -0.57
N LEU A 83 -0.65 11.49 -1.52
CA LEU A 83 -0.99 11.40 -2.95
C LEU A 83 -0.96 9.95 -3.47
N SER A 84 -0.06 9.11 -2.95
CA SER A 84 -0.01 7.69 -3.27
C SER A 84 -1.24 6.97 -2.74
N ILE A 85 -1.69 7.28 -1.53
CA ILE A 85 -2.97 6.77 -1.01
C ILE A 85 -4.14 7.27 -1.87
N ALA A 86 -4.14 8.54 -2.30
CA ALA A 86 -5.15 9.07 -3.20
C ALA A 86 -5.22 8.27 -4.51
N PHE A 87 -4.08 7.91 -5.10
CA PHE A 87 -4.07 7.05 -6.27
C PHE A 87 -4.59 5.64 -5.95
N LEU A 88 -4.17 5.05 -4.83
CA LEU A 88 -4.64 3.72 -4.40
C LEU A 88 -6.15 3.68 -4.16
N TYR A 89 -6.78 4.79 -3.76
CA TYR A 89 -8.23 4.93 -3.72
C TYR A 89 -8.86 5.05 -5.12
N ALA A 90 -8.20 5.74 -6.04
CA ALA A 90 -8.70 5.93 -7.40
C ALA A 90 -8.82 4.61 -8.18
N ILE A 91 -8.00 3.61 -7.83
CA ILE A 91 -8.04 2.27 -8.39
C ILE A 91 -8.68 1.23 -7.46
N ASP A 92 -9.22 1.63 -6.30
CA ASP A 92 -9.80 0.70 -5.34
C ASP A 92 -11.16 0.18 -5.82
N LEU A 93 -11.32 -1.14 -5.78
CA LEU A 93 -12.57 -1.83 -6.10
C LEU A 93 -13.13 -2.63 -4.92
N SER A 94 -12.60 -2.43 -3.71
CA SER A 94 -13.04 -3.12 -2.49
C SER A 94 -14.53 -2.93 -2.17
N VAL A 95 -15.18 -1.90 -2.72
CA VAL A 95 -16.63 -1.68 -2.64
C VAL A 95 -17.44 -2.85 -3.24
N LEU A 96 -16.88 -3.60 -4.20
CA LEU A 96 -17.51 -4.80 -4.77
C LEU A 96 -17.71 -5.93 -3.75
N HIS A 97 -16.97 -5.91 -2.64
CA HIS A 97 -17.18 -6.87 -1.56
C HIS A 97 -18.48 -6.62 -0.80
N LYS A 98 -19.04 -5.40 -0.88
CA LYS A 98 -20.16 -4.94 -0.04
C LYS A 98 -21.40 -4.54 -0.84
N THR A 99 -21.26 -4.28 -2.14
CA THR A 99 -22.30 -3.65 -2.96
C THR A 99 -22.42 -4.35 -4.30
N ASP A 100 -23.60 -4.28 -4.90
CA ASP A 100 -23.88 -4.85 -6.22
C ASP A 100 -23.04 -4.20 -7.33
N GLY A 101 -22.61 -5.02 -8.30
CA GLY A 101 -21.76 -4.59 -9.40
C GLY A 101 -22.36 -3.42 -10.20
N ASP A 102 -23.68 -3.45 -10.46
CA ASP A 102 -24.37 -2.39 -11.21
C ASP A 102 -24.35 -1.04 -10.51
N VAL A 103 -24.31 -1.02 -9.17
CA VAL A 103 -24.13 0.23 -8.42
C VAL A 103 -22.69 0.69 -8.55
N VAL A 104 -21.73 -0.23 -8.42
CA VAL A 104 -20.30 0.07 -8.57
C VAL A 104 -19.98 0.63 -9.96
N GLN A 105 -20.52 0.06 -11.04
CA GLN A 105 -20.35 0.57 -12.42
C GLN A 105 -20.93 1.98 -12.63
N ARG A 106 -21.79 2.47 -11.73
CA ARG A 106 -22.35 3.83 -11.82
C ARG A 106 -21.59 4.85 -10.98
N ILE A 107 -20.87 4.41 -9.94
CA ILE A 107 -20.25 5.31 -8.97
C ILE A 107 -18.72 5.28 -8.98
N VAL A 108 -18.10 4.21 -9.49
CA VAL A 108 -16.64 4.08 -9.53
C VAL A 108 -16.13 4.42 -10.94
N PRO A 109 -15.38 5.53 -11.11
CA PRO A 109 -14.93 5.99 -12.42
C PRO A 109 -14.13 4.95 -13.21
N LEU A 110 -13.28 4.15 -12.54
CA LEU A 110 -12.40 3.16 -13.17
C LEU A 110 -13.18 2.15 -14.04
N VAL A 111 -14.32 1.68 -13.54
CA VAL A 111 -15.15 0.61 -14.14
C VAL A 111 -16.49 1.14 -14.65
N MET A 112 -16.61 2.46 -14.82
CA MET A 112 -17.84 3.07 -15.27
C MET A 112 -18.17 2.67 -16.71
N SER A 113 -19.40 2.23 -16.96
CA SER A 113 -19.83 1.73 -18.27
C SER A 113 -19.60 2.79 -19.37
N GLY A 114 -19.07 2.36 -20.52
CA GLY A 114 -18.73 3.25 -21.64
C GLY A 114 -17.41 4.02 -21.50
N SER A 115 -16.72 3.89 -20.36
CA SER A 115 -15.40 4.47 -20.14
C SER A 115 -14.28 3.58 -20.69
N GLN A 116 -13.32 4.17 -21.40
CA GLN A 116 -12.04 3.51 -21.77
C GLN A 116 -10.98 3.65 -20.66
N PHE A 117 -11.40 3.89 -19.41
CA PHE A 117 -10.47 4.18 -18.33
C PHE A 117 -9.71 2.93 -17.90
N LEU A 118 -10.40 1.80 -17.67
CA LEU A 118 -9.76 0.55 -17.26
C LEU A 118 -8.65 0.09 -18.23
N SER A 119 -8.96 0.05 -19.53
CA SER A 119 -7.99 -0.36 -20.56
C SER A 119 -6.82 0.62 -20.65
N ALA A 120 -7.10 1.93 -20.67
CA ALA A 120 -6.04 2.94 -20.71
C ALA A 120 -5.14 2.88 -19.47
N MET A 121 -5.70 2.62 -18.28
CA MET A 121 -4.92 2.50 -17.04
C MET A 121 -4.00 1.27 -17.09
N GLN A 122 -4.49 0.15 -17.63
CA GLN A 122 -3.67 -1.03 -17.85
C GLN A 122 -2.50 -0.74 -18.79
N ASP A 123 -2.77 -0.12 -19.94
CA ASP A 123 -1.74 0.21 -20.93
C ASP A 123 -0.70 1.16 -20.32
N GLU A 124 -1.16 2.13 -19.53
CA GLU A 124 -0.31 3.11 -18.85
C GLU A 124 0.63 2.50 -17.80
N LEU A 125 0.15 1.51 -17.04
CA LEU A 125 0.93 0.82 -16.03
C LEU A 125 1.84 -0.27 -16.62
N SER A 126 1.46 -0.84 -17.76
CA SER A 126 2.24 -1.85 -18.48
C SER A 126 3.32 -1.25 -19.39
N ASN A 127 3.32 0.07 -19.58
CA ASN A 127 4.27 0.76 -20.45
C ASN A 127 5.68 0.79 -19.83
N ALA A 128 6.54 -0.11 -20.28
CA ALA A 128 7.94 -0.23 -19.84
C ALA A 128 8.82 0.97 -20.23
N GLU A 129 8.45 1.78 -21.22
CA GLU A 129 9.20 2.97 -21.64
C GLU A 129 9.09 4.10 -20.62
N LYS A 130 8.06 4.08 -19.76
CA LYS A 130 7.84 5.09 -18.73
C LYS A 130 8.70 4.82 -17.50
N ILE A 131 9.77 5.59 -17.38
CA ILE A 131 10.71 5.50 -16.25
C ILE A 131 10.08 6.09 -15.00
N TRP A 132 10.15 5.33 -13.90
CA TRP A 132 9.79 5.80 -12.57
C TRP A 132 11.00 6.39 -11.87
N ALA A 133 10.84 7.57 -11.30
CA ALA A 133 11.85 8.23 -10.51
C ALA A 133 12.18 7.46 -9.22
N ASP A 134 11.16 6.86 -8.60
CA ASP A 134 11.27 6.00 -7.43
C ASP A 134 10.69 4.61 -7.75
N LYS A 135 11.56 3.59 -7.68
CA LYS A 135 11.18 2.19 -7.94
C LYS A 135 10.30 1.60 -6.83
N GLY A 136 10.46 2.06 -5.60
CA GLY A 136 9.63 1.70 -4.47
C GLY A 136 8.19 2.20 -4.65
N LEU A 137 8.02 3.47 -5.06
CA LEU A 137 6.69 3.98 -5.44
C LEU A 137 6.08 3.17 -6.58
N LYS A 138 6.85 2.85 -7.64
CA LYS A 138 6.37 1.98 -8.72
C LYS A 138 5.84 0.66 -8.15
N SER A 139 6.60 0.00 -7.29
CA SER A 139 6.24 -1.29 -6.72
C SER A 139 4.95 -1.23 -5.88
N LEU A 140 4.73 -0.14 -5.12
CA LEU A 140 3.51 0.08 -4.36
C LEU A 140 2.29 0.28 -5.27
N ILE A 141 2.45 1.07 -6.33
CA ILE A 141 1.38 1.30 -7.31
C ILE A 141 1.03 -0.01 -8.05
N LEU A 142 2.03 -0.80 -8.44
CA LEU A 142 1.82 -2.11 -9.05
C LEU A 142 1.12 -3.09 -8.11
N MET A 143 1.46 -3.11 -6.82
CA MET A 143 0.74 -3.91 -5.83
C MET A 143 -0.73 -3.50 -5.73
N GLY A 144 -1.01 -2.19 -5.69
CA GLY A 144 -2.38 -1.67 -5.74
C GLY A 144 -3.14 -2.17 -6.97
N TRP A 145 -2.51 -2.06 -8.14
CA TRP A 145 -3.09 -2.51 -9.40
C TRP A 145 -3.31 -4.03 -9.46
N ALA A 146 -2.37 -4.82 -8.95
CA ALA A 146 -2.50 -6.28 -8.90
C ALA A 146 -3.71 -6.71 -8.04
N VAL A 147 -3.94 -6.05 -6.91
CA VAL A 147 -5.12 -6.27 -6.06
C VAL A 147 -6.41 -5.84 -6.77
N THR A 148 -6.40 -4.71 -7.49
CA THR A 148 -7.53 -4.27 -8.33
C THR A 148 -7.87 -5.30 -9.40
N LEU A 149 -6.87 -5.80 -10.14
CA LEU A 149 -7.03 -6.83 -11.15
C LEU A 149 -7.53 -8.16 -10.56
N SER A 150 -7.06 -8.53 -9.37
CA SER A 150 -7.55 -9.73 -8.68
C SER A 150 -9.01 -9.58 -8.26
N THR A 151 -9.42 -8.40 -7.82
CA THR A 151 -10.83 -8.09 -7.52
C THR A 151 -11.70 -8.17 -8.78
N LEU A 152 -11.21 -7.67 -9.93
CA LEU A 152 -11.89 -7.79 -11.23
C LEU A 152 -11.99 -9.24 -11.71
N ARG A 153 -10.96 -10.06 -11.47
CA ARG A 153 -10.98 -11.50 -11.78
C ARG A 153 -12.10 -12.23 -11.02
N MET A 154 -12.41 -11.80 -9.80
CA MET A 154 -13.54 -12.33 -9.00
C MET A 154 -14.91 -11.76 -9.41
N ALA A 155 -14.93 -10.68 -10.20
CA ALA A 155 -16.12 -9.99 -10.68
C ALA A 155 -16.03 -9.71 -12.18
N PRO A 156 -15.97 -10.74 -13.05
CA PRO A 156 -15.72 -10.59 -14.48
C PRO A 156 -16.76 -9.72 -15.19
N GLN A 157 -17.99 -9.66 -14.69
CA GLN A 157 -19.05 -8.77 -15.19
C GLN A 157 -18.70 -7.27 -15.12
N MET A 158 -17.69 -6.90 -14.34
CA MET A 158 -17.19 -5.52 -14.23
C MET A 158 -16.21 -5.14 -15.35
N THR A 159 -15.71 -6.14 -16.09
CA THR A 159 -14.74 -5.93 -17.15
C THR A 159 -15.47 -5.88 -18.49
N PRO A 160 -15.27 -4.83 -19.32
CA PRO A 160 -15.85 -4.80 -20.66
C PRO A 160 -15.39 -5.98 -21.51
N GLU A 161 -16.28 -6.57 -22.32
CA GLU A 161 -16.02 -7.80 -23.09
C GLU A 161 -14.78 -7.74 -24.01
N ASN A 162 -14.44 -6.53 -24.51
CA ASN A 162 -13.33 -6.31 -25.43
C ASN A 162 -11.99 -6.05 -24.71
N VAL A 163 -11.95 -6.06 -23.37
CA VAL A 163 -10.76 -5.72 -22.59
C VAL A 163 -10.16 -7.00 -22.00
N VAL A 164 -8.98 -7.37 -22.50
CA VAL A 164 -8.18 -8.45 -21.92
C VAL A 164 -7.30 -7.88 -20.83
N LEU A 165 -7.60 -8.24 -19.58
CA LEU A 165 -6.82 -7.78 -18.44
C LEU A 165 -5.55 -8.61 -18.24
N ALA A 166 -4.50 -7.95 -17.75
CA ALA A 166 -3.25 -8.60 -17.36
C ALA A 166 -3.50 -9.61 -16.22
N ASN A 167 -2.67 -10.65 -16.14
CA ASN A 167 -2.75 -11.59 -15.04
C ASN A 167 -2.30 -10.90 -13.73
N PRO A 168 -3.16 -10.78 -12.72
CA PRO A 168 -2.82 -10.10 -11.47
C PRO A 168 -1.62 -10.73 -10.76
N ASP A 169 -1.40 -12.04 -10.92
CA ASP A 169 -0.32 -12.77 -10.27
C ASP A 169 1.05 -12.40 -10.87
N VAL A 170 1.10 -12.04 -12.16
CA VAL A 170 2.30 -11.54 -12.86
C VAL A 170 2.64 -10.12 -12.41
N VAL A 171 1.62 -9.25 -12.36
CA VAL A 171 1.78 -7.86 -11.90
C VAL A 171 2.24 -7.83 -10.43
N MET A 172 1.67 -8.69 -9.59
CA MET A 172 2.09 -8.81 -8.20
C MET A 172 3.52 -9.33 -8.08
N GLU A 173 3.93 -10.31 -8.89
CA GLU A 173 5.33 -10.78 -8.90
C GLU A 173 6.29 -9.63 -9.22
N GLU A 174 5.98 -8.78 -10.20
CA GLU A 174 6.81 -7.60 -10.50
C GLU A 174 6.93 -6.66 -9.29
N ALA A 175 5.83 -6.42 -8.57
CA ALA A 175 5.83 -5.61 -7.36
C ALA A 175 6.70 -6.22 -6.24
N ILE A 176 6.58 -7.54 -6.02
CA ILE A 176 7.35 -8.29 -5.02
C ILE A 176 8.84 -8.23 -5.35
N GLN A 177 9.22 -8.55 -6.59
CA GLN A 177 10.62 -8.52 -7.05
C GLN A 177 11.21 -7.11 -7.01
N SER A 178 10.37 -6.07 -7.13
CA SER A 178 10.77 -4.67 -6.98
C SER A 178 10.86 -4.21 -5.52
N GLY A 179 10.64 -5.10 -4.54
CA GLY A 179 10.84 -4.81 -3.12
C GLY A 179 9.67 -4.11 -2.42
N VAL A 180 8.42 -4.29 -2.88
CA VAL A 180 7.26 -3.53 -2.35
C VAL A 180 7.10 -3.59 -0.83
N PHE A 181 7.31 -4.75 -0.20
CA PHE A 181 7.15 -4.89 1.25
C PHE A 181 8.27 -4.22 2.04
N ASP A 182 9.49 -4.21 1.50
CA ASP A 182 10.59 -3.51 2.13
C ASP A 182 10.41 -1.99 2.02
N TYR A 183 10.00 -1.51 0.83
CA TYR A 183 9.65 -0.11 0.62
C TYR A 183 8.49 0.35 1.52
N LEU A 184 7.43 -0.47 1.63
CA LEU A 184 6.31 -0.21 2.54
C LEU A 184 6.81 -0.05 3.97
N ARG A 185 7.64 -0.97 4.45
CA ARG A 185 8.16 -0.97 5.83
C ARG A 185 9.09 0.21 6.11
N GLN A 186 10.11 0.41 5.27
CA GLN A 186 11.22 1.31 5.56
C GLN A 186 10.91 2.77 5.19
N VAL A 187 10.18 2.99 4.10
CA VAL A 187 9.96 4.33 3.54
C VAL A 187 8.52 4.76 3.75
N PHE A 188 7.55 4.00 3.27
CA PHE A 188 6.17 4.46 3.20
C PHE A 188 5.52 4.58 4.58
N LEU A 189 5.57 3.52 5.39
CA LEU A 189 5.02 3.47 6.76
C LEU A 189 5.90 4.19 7.81
N SER A 190 6.97 4.85 7.38
CA SER A 190 7.75 5.76 8.23
C SER A 190 7.12 7.16 8.30
N ASN A 191 6.15 7.47 7.43
CA ASN A 191 5.47 8.76 7.45
C ASN A 191 4.30 8.77 8.46
N ASP A 192 4.50 9.51 9.55
CA ASP A 192 3.53 9.65 10.65
C ASP A 192 2.19 10.28 10.23
N GLN A 193 2.11 11.01 9.11
CA GLN A 193 0.85 11.58 8.62
C GLN A 193 -0.17 10.49 8.27
N LEU A 194 0.30 9.34 7.78
CA LEU A 194 -0.57 8.21 7.42
C LEU A 194 -1.35 7.68 8.63
N TYR A 195 -0.78 7.78 9.83
CA TYR A 195 -1.38 7.30 11.07
C TYR A 195 -2.36 8.30 11.71
N LYS A 196 -2.44 9.52 11.17
CA LYS A 196 -3.34 10.58 11.66
C LYS A 196 -4.67 10.62 10.90
N ASP A 197 -4.78 9.89 9.79
CA ASP A 197 -5.96 9.88 8.94
C ASP A 197 -6.62 8.49 8.87
N VAL A 198 -7.94 8.45 9.10
CA VAL A 198 -8.74 7.21 9.15
C VAL A 198 -8.82 6.54 7.78
N PHE A 199 -8.97 7.32 6.70
CA PHE A 199 -9.07 6.79 5.35
C PHE A 199 -7.72 6.23 4.90
N ALA A 200 -6.61 6.91 5.21
CA ALA A 200 -5.27 6.41 4.91
C ALA A 200 -4.98 5.06 5.55
N LEU A 201 -5.20 4.93 6.87
CA LEU A 201 -5.00 3.65 7.57
C LEU A 201 -5.92 2.55 7.05
N ARG A 202 -7.20 2.85 6.79
CA ARG A 202 -8.14 1.87 6.24
C ARG A 202 -7.76 1.40 4.84
N ARG A 203 -7.24 2.29 3.98
CA ARG A 203 -6.80 1.92 2.63
C ARG A 203 -5.56 1.04 2.66
N LEU A 204 -4.58 1.36 3.51
CA LEU A 204 -3.38 0.53 3.69
C LEU A 204 -3.71 -0.84 4.27
N HIS A 205 -4.53 -0.88 5.31
CA HIS A 205 -5.08 -2.11 5.86
C HIS A 205 -5.80 -2.93 4.78
N GLY A 206 -6.68 -2.29 4.00
CA GLY A 206 -7.39 -2.91 2.88
C GLY A 206 -6.43 -3.53 1.87
N LEU A 207 -5.42 -2.77 1.42
CA LEU A 207 -4.42 -3.23 0.45
C LEU A 207 -3.68 -4.50 0.92
N ILE A 208 -3.16 -4.50 2.15
CA ILE A 208 -2.43 -5.66 2.71
C ILE A 208 -3.37 -6.86 2.86
N THR A 209 -4.54 -6.64 3.42
CA THR A 209 -5.48 -7.73 3.72
C THR A 209 -6.15 -8.30 2.47
N ASP A 210 -6.39 -7.48 1.45
CA ASP A 210 -6.86 -7.93 0.13
C ASP A 210 -5.75 -8.72 -0.58
N PHE A 211 -4.49 -8.31 -0.51
CA PHE A 211 -3.38 -9.12 -1.02
C PHE A 211 -3.33 -10.51 -0.37
N ILE A 212 -3.36 -10.59 0.96
CA ILE A 212 -3.29 -11.88 1.68
C ILE A 212 -4.48 -12.78 1.32
N SER A 213 -5.68 -12.22 1.27
CA SER A 213 -6.90 -13.00 1.05
C SER A 213 -7.15 -13.38 -0.41
N GLN A 214 -6.83 -12.50 -1.36
CA GLN A 214 -7.10 -12.72 -2.78
C GLN A 214 -5.95 -13.44 -3.51
N MET A 215 -4.73 -13.39 -2.97
CA MET A 215 -3.55 -14.02 -3.56
C MET A 215 -2.83 -14.98 -2.59
N PRO A 216 -3.54 -15.94 -1.97
CA PRO A 216 -2.95 -16.83 -0.96
C PRO A 216 -1.80 -17.70 -1.52
N HIS A 217 -1.82 -18.00 -2.82
CA HIS A 217 -0.75 -18.74 -3.48
C HIS A 217 0.56 -17.94 -3.54
N LYS A 218 0.51 -16.61 -3.74
CA LYS A 218 1.71 -15.75 -3.69
C LYS A 218 2.29 -15.66 -2.29
N VAL A 219 1.43 -15.58 -1.27
CA VAL A 219 1.87 -15.64 0.13
C VAL A 219 2.54 -16.98 0.44
N LYS A 220 1.94 -18.09 0.00
CA LYS A 220 2.52 -19.43 0.15
C LYS A 220 3.85 -19.57 -0.57
N GLU A 221 3.96 -19.07 -1.81
CA GLU A 221 5.19 -19.07 -2.59
C GLU A 221 6.32 -18.33 -1.86
N MET A 222 6.05 -17.11 -1.36
CA MET A 222 7.02 -16.34 -0.59
C MET A 222 7.47 -17.06 0.69
N ARG A 223 6.55 -17.73 1.40
CA ARG A 223 6.88 -18.52 2.59
C ARG A 223 7.80 -19.69 2.25
N LEU A 224 7.50 -20.44 1.19
CA LEU A 224 8.34 -21.56 0.74
C LEU A 224 9.74 -21.07 0.33
N ARG A 225 9.85 -19.94 -0.38
CA ARG A 225 11.16 -19.33 -0.71
C ARG A 225 11.94 -18.91 0.54
N ALA A 226 11.26 -18.48 1.61
CA ALA A 226 11.92 -18.16 2.87
C ALA A 226 12.44 -19.42 3.59
N GLU A 227 11.73 -20.56 3.52
CA GLU A 227 12.23 -21.86 4.01
C GLU A 227 13.47 -22.32 3.23
N GLU A 228 13.49 -22.14 1.89
CA GLU A 228 14.65 -22.42 1.05
C GLU A 228 15.83 -21.50 1.38
N THR A 229 15.55 -20.22 1.65
CA THR A 229 16.53 -19.23 2.07
C THR A 229 17.18 -19.61 3.41
N ASP A 230 16.39 -20.00 4.41
CA ASP A 230 16.89 -20.46 5.71
C ASP A 230 17.78 -21.70 5.59
N LYS A 231 17.37 -22.69 4.78
CA LYS A 231 18.19 -23.88 4.48
C LYS A 231 19.53 -23.51 3.84
N THR A 232 19.51 -22.55 2.91
CA THR A 232 20.73 -22.05 2.26
C THR A 232 21.65 -21.39 3.27
N ILE A 233 21.12 -20.52 4.15
CA ILE A 233 21.91 -19.87 5.21
C ILE A 233 22.56 -20.90 6.11
N HIS A 234 21.80 -21.90 6.59
CA HIS A 234 22.33 -22.96 7.45
C HIS A 234 23.40 -23.81 6.77
N ALA A 235 23.25 -24.10 5.47
CA ALA A 235 24.26 -24.85 4.72
C ALA A 235 25.60 -24.09 4.66
N PHE A 236 25.57 -22.80 4.33
CA PHE A 236 26.78 -21.95 4.31
C PHE A 236 27.41 -21.83 5.71
N MET A 237 26.59 -21.61 6.74
CA MET A 237 27.08 -21.52 8.12
C MET A 237 27.72 -22.82 8.59
N HIS A 238 27.18 -23.98 8.22
CA HIS A 238 27.76 -25.29 8.55
C HIS A 238 29.13 -25.51 7.87
N GLU A 239 29.34 -24.92 6.69
CA GLU A 239 30.63 -24.91 6.00
C GLU A 239 31.59 -23.81 6.50
N GLY A 240 31.17 -22.99 7.47
CA GLY A 240 31.95 -21.85 7.97
C GLY A 240 32.05 -20.68 6.98
N LEU A 241 31.13 -20.61 6.02
CA LEU A 241 31.05 -19.56 5.01
C LEU A 241 29.98 -18.53 5.36
N GLU A 242 30.14 -17.30 4.85
CA GLU A 242 29.09 -16.28 4.92
C GLU A 242 27.99 -16.58 3.89
N PRO A 243 26.70 -16.43 4.26
CA PRO A 243 25.60 -16.65 3.35
C PRO A 243 25.57 -15.60 2.22
N PRO A 244 25.04 -15.94 1.03
CA PRO A 244 24.90 -14.98 -0.05
C PRO A 244 24.04 -13.77 0.34
N THR A 245 24.43 -12.58 -0.11
CA THR A 245 23.70 -11.33 0.20
C THR A 245 22.45 -11.11 -0.67
N ASN A 246 22.27 -11.91 -1.72
CA ASN A 246 21.18 -11.79 -2.69
C ASN A 246 20.02 -12.77 -2.44
N LEU A 247 19.91 -13.29 -1.22
CA LEU A 247 18.81 -14.17 -0.82
C LEU A 247 17.48 -13.41 -0.75
N SER A 248 16.37 -14.14 -0.84
CA SER A 248 15.05 -13.54 -0.88
C SER A 248 14.50 -13.29 0.52
N HIS A 249 14.21 -12.03 0.85
CA HIS A 249 13.66 -11.61 2.13
C HIS A 249 12.22 -11.07 2.04
N HIS A 250 11.51 -11.31 0.93
CA HIS A 250 10.19 -10.70 0.69
C HIS A 250 9.15 -11.08 1.75
N PHE A 251 9.12 -12.35 2.19
CA PHE A 251 8.18 -12.80 3.22
C PHE A 251 8.50 -12.18 4.59
N GLU A 252 9.77 -12.12 4.96
CA GLU A 252 10.24 -11.40 6.16
C GLU A 252 9.78 -9.94 6.12
N HIS A 253 9.98 -9.25 5.01
CA HIS A 253 9.56 -7.86 4.84
C HIS A 253 8.04 -7.69 4.92
N LEU A 254 7.24 -8.65 4.41
CA LEU A 254 5.79 -8.64 4.58
C LEU A 254 5.40 -8.69 6.07
N LEU A 255 5.97 -9.63 6.84
CA LEU A 255 5.68 -9.76 8.27
C LEU A 255 6.03 -8.47 9.03
N LEU A 256 7.18 -7.87 8.72
CA LEU A 256 7.63 -6.64 9.36
C LEU A 256 6.86 -5.40 8.88
N ALA A 257 6.37 -5.37 7.64
CA ALA A 257 5.47 -4.32 7.15
C ALA A 257 4.11 -4.38 7.87
N ILE A 258 3.56 -5.58 8.07
CA ILE A 258 2.36 -5.80 8.90
C ILE A 258 2.63 -5.32 10.33
N ALA A 259 3.77 -5.71 10.91
CA ALA A 259 4.15 -5.29 12.24
C ALA A 259 4.21 -3.75 12.37
N ARG A 260 4.82 -3.07 11.39
CA ARG A 260 4.91 -1.62 11.36
C ARG A 260 3.55 -0.95 11.26
N LEU A 261 2.67 -1.46 10.39
CA LEU A 261 1.32 -0.91 10.20
C LEU A 261 0.47 -0.97 11.48
N TYR A 262 0.57 -2.07 12.25
CA TYR A 262 -0.25 -2.27 13.46
C TYR A 262 0.50 -2.00 14.78
N SER A 263 1.75 -1.50 14.71
CA SER A 263 2.58 -1.23 15.90
C SER A 263 1.95 -0.24 16.89
N THR A 264 1.11 0.67 16.38
CA THR A 264 0.32 1.62 17.15
C THR A 264 -1.09 1.71 16.58
N ASP A 265 -2.07 2.08 17.41
CA ASP A 265 -3.45 2.34 16.98
C ASP A 265 -3.93 3.72 17.50
N PRO A 266 -3.34 4.83 17.01
CA PRO A 266 -3.61 6.17 17.53
C PRO A 266 -5.04 6.64 17.29
N LEU A 267 -5.72 6.08 16.29
CA LEU A 267 -7.12 6.40 15.94
C LEU A 267 -8.12 5.39 16.52
N HIS A 268 -7.65 4.42 17.32
CA HIS A 268 -8.47 3.39 17.96
C HIS A 268 -9.38 2.62 17.00
N LEU A 269 -8.90 2.35 15.78
CA LEU A 269 -9.68 1.71 14.73
C LEU A 269 -9.77 0.19 14.91
N GLN A 270 -8.89 -0.39 15.73
CA GLN A 270 -8.81 -1.84 16.01
C GLN A 270 -8.70 -2.70 14.74
N LEU A 271 -8.03 -2.19 13.70
CA LEU A 271 -7.90 -2.87 12.39
C LEU A 271 -7.15 -4.21 12.48
N SER A 272 -6.25 -4.36 13.46
CA SER A 272 -5.56 -5.64 13.71
C SER A 272 -6.51 -6.78 14.11
N MET A 273 -7.72 -6.46 14.59
CA MET A 273 -8.71 -7.46 14.97
C MET A 273 -9.23 -8.29 13.80
N ASP A 274 -9.01 -7.88 12.55
CA ASP A 274 -9.39 -8.67 11.39
C ASP A 274 -8.50 -9.90 11.17
N TYR A 275 -7.32 -9.96 11.81
CA TYR A 275 -6.45 -11.15 11.81
C TYR A 275 -6.88 -12.21 12.83
N TRP A 276 -7.79 -11.85 13.75
CA TRP A 276 -8.26 -12.76 14.80
C TRP A 276 -9.69 -13.24 14.47
N CYS A 277 -9.93 -14.54 14.61
CA CYS A 277 -11.27 -15.11 14.52
C CYS A 277 -11.91 -15.15 15.91
N SER A 278 -13.09 -14.56 16.09
CA SER A 278 -13.84 -14.78 17.34
C SER A 278 -14.44 -16.20 17.35
N PRO A 279 -14.33 -16.96 18.46
CA PRO A 279 -14.96 -18.27 18.60
C PRO A 279 -16.50 -18.22 18.47
N ASP A 280 -17.12 -17.05 18.67
CA ASP A 280 -18.57 -16.86 18.52
C ASP A 280 -19.03 -16.88 17.05
N ILE A 281 -18.12 -16.75 16.09
CA ILE A 281 -18.43 -16.74 14.65
C ILE A 281 -18.90 -18.11 14.14
N ARG A 282 -18.64 -19.20 14.90
CA ARG A 282 -19.23 -20.52 14.61
C ARG A 282 -20.74 -20.59 14.89
N ARG A 283 -21.33 -19.57 15.52
CA ARG A 283 -22.77 -19.49 15.83
C ARG A 283 -23.50 -18.49 14.93
N GLY A 284 -23.53 -18.77 13.62
CA GLY A 284 -24.68 -18.51 12.74
C GLY A 284 -25.33 -17.11 12.72
N LEU A 285 -24.66 -16.02 13.09
CA LEU A 285 -25.20 -14.68 12.93
C LEU A 285 -24.78 -14.10 11.59
N SER A 286 -25.80 -13.68 10.85
CA SER A 286 -25.83 -13.20 9.46
C SER A 286 -24.97 -11.96 9.23
N PHE A 287 -23.66 -12.15 9.10
CA PHE A 287 -22.78 -11.22 8.40
C PHE A 287 -22.85 -11.47 6.89
N PRO A 288 -22.63 -10.45 6.03
CA PRO A 288 -22.59 -10.66 4.59
C PRO A 288 -21.50 -11.70 4.28
N TYR A 289 -21.93 -12.83 3.72
CA TYR A 289 -21.17 -14.06 3.47
C TYR A 289 -19.80 -13.84 2.78
N ARG A 290 -19.58 -12.68 2.14
CA ARG A 290 -18.31 -12.28 1.50
C ARG A 290 -17.24 -11.73 2.44
N THR A 291 -17.59 -11.25 3.64
CA THR A 291 -16.61 -10.76 4.64
C THR A 291 -16.00 -11.86 5.51
N GLN A 292 -16.66 -13.01 5.61
CA GLN A 292 -16.18 -14.18 6.36
C GLN A 292 -14.92 -14.83 5.73
N PRO A 293 -14.84 -15.07 4.41
CA PRO A 293 -13.66 -15.65 3.77
C PRO A 293 -12.38 -14.85 3.98
N LYS A 294 -12.50 -13.51 4.03
CA LYS A 294 -11.34 -12.63 4.21
C LYS A 294 -10.74 -12.78 5.62
N LYS A 295 -11.56 -12.77 6.67
CA LYS A 295 -11.08 -12.97 8.05
C LYS A 295 -10.50 -14.36 8.26
N GLU A 296 -11.14 -15.39 7.70
CA GLU A 296 -10.63 -16.76 7.74
C GLU A 296 -9.26 -16.87 7.05
N ALA A 297 -9.06 -16.20 5.91
CA ALA A 297 -7.78 -16.17 5.22
C ALA A 297 -6.70 -15.46 6.05
N LEU A 298 -7.02 -14.34 6.70
CA LEU A 298 -6.07 -13.62 7.57
C LEU A 298 -5.70 -14.42 8.82
N TYR A 299 -6.66 -15.07 9.46
CA TYR A 299 -6.40 -15.95 10.59
C TYR A 299 -5.58 -17.18 10.18
N SER A 300 -5.94 -17.79 9.03
CA SER A 300 -5.17 -18.90 8.45
C SER A 300 -3.74 -18.48 8.13
N PHE A 301 -3.52 -17.25 7.65
CA PHE A 301 -2.20 -16.69 7.41
C PHE A 301 -1.38 -16.63 8.71
N VAL A 302 -1.96 -16.17 9.82
CA VAL A 302 -1.27 -16.13 11.13
C VAL A 302 -0.87 -17.52 11.59
N LEU A 303 -1.79 -18.50 11.49
CA LEU A 303 -1.55 -19.89 11.90
C LEU A 303 -0.54 -20.61 11.01
N GLN A 304 -0.74 -20.56 9.70
CA GLN A 304 0.14 -21.24 8.74
C GLN A 304 1.57 -20.70 8.78
N THR A 305 1.77 -19.45 9.21
CA THR A 305 3.11 -18.89 9.38
C THR A 305 3.85 -19.52 10.57
N CYS A 306 3.16 -20.00 11.62
CA CYS A 306 3.82 -20.64 12.76
C CYS A 306 4.07 -22.14 12.62
N GLU A 307 3.29 -22.85 11.80
CA GLU A 307 3.35 -24.32 11.71
C GLU A 307 4.75 -24.85 11.30
N VAL A 308 5.41 -24.14 10.39
CA VAL A 308 6.78 -24.43 9.96
C VAL A 308 7.50 -23.10 9.85
N LEU A 309 7.99 -22.59 10.99
CA LEU A 309 8.65 -21.29 11.07
C LEU A 309 10.18 -21.45 10.97
N PRO A 310 10.81 -21.04 9.85
CA PRO A 310 12.26 -20.96 9.74
C PRO A 310 12.88 -20.11 10.84
N THR A 311 14.11 -20.44 11.24
CA THR A 311 14.81 -19.73 12.34
C THR A 311 14.98 -18.23 12.04
N THR A 312 15.26 -17.90 10.78
CA THR A 312 15.36 -16.53 10.26
C THR A 312 14.04 -15.75 10.36
N LEU A 313 12.90 -16.44 10.38
CA LEU A 313 11.57 -15.81 10.46
C LEU A 313 11.01 -15.71 11.89
N PHE A 314 11.69 -16.27 12.90
CA PHE A 314 11.21 -16.21 14.28
C PHE A 314 11.00 -14.77 14.76
N VAL A 315 12.01 -13.92 14.62
CA VAL A 315 11.95 -12.51 15.05
C VAL A 315 10.90 -11.72 14.25
N PRO A 316 10.88 -11.78 12.90
CA PRO A 316 9.83 -11.15 12.09
C PRO A 316 8.41 -11.56 12.49
N TYR A 317 8.18 -12.86 12.71
CA TYR A 317 6.87 -13.38 13.07
C TYR A 317 6.44 -12.94 14.47
N ALA A 318 7.33 -13.03 15.47
CA ALA A 318 7.04 -12.57 16.82
C ALA A 318 6.77 -11.05 16.87
N THR A 319 7.51 -10.27 16.09
CA THR A 319 7.32 -8.82 15.95
C THR A 319 5.95 -8.51 15.34
N MET A 320 5.54 -9.26 14.31
CA MET A 320 4.21 -9.15 13.73
C MET A 320 3.11 -9.49 14.74
N LEU A 321 3.23 -10.62 15.45
CA LEU A 321 2.25 -11.03 16.46
C LEU A 321 2.10 -9.99 17.57
N ALA A 322 3.21 -9.46 18.08
CA ALA A 322 3.19 -8.42 19.11
C ALA A 322 2.44 -7.17 18.65
N ALA A 323 2.64 -6.75 17.39
CA ALA A 323 1.91 -5.62 16.81
C ALA A 323 0.41 -5.92 16.63
N LEU A 324 0.05 -7.13 16.21
CA LEU A 324 -1.36 -7.55 16.09
C LEU A 324 -2.06 -7.70 17.45
N ALA A 325 -1.27 -7.89 18.52
CA ALA A 325 -1.71 -7.98 19.91
C ALA A 325 -1.67 -6.64 20.68
N SER A 326 -1.53 -5.50 19.98
CA SER A 326 -1.39 -4.17 20.60
C SER A 326 -2.62 -3.65 21.36
N SER A 327 -3.77 -4.32 21.26
CA SER A 327 -4.99 -3.99 22.02
C SER A 327 -5.29 -5.08 23.07
N PRO A 328 -6.01 -4.77 24.17
CA PRO A 328 -6.37 -5.77 25.18
C PRO A 328 -7.10 -7.00 24.61
N ARG A 329 -7.97 -6.79 23.61
CA ARG A 329 -8.66 -7.88 22.90
C ARG A 329 -7.72 -8.67 22.00
N GLY A 330 -6.84 -7.99 21.26
CA GLY A 330 -5.82 -8.65 20.43
C GLY A 330 -4.86 -9.49 21.28
N ALA A 331 -4.42 -8.96 22.42
CA ALA A 331 -3.61 -9.68 23.39
C ALA A 331 -4.31 -10.94 23.92
N GLN A 332 -5.61 -10.85 24.23
CA GLN A 332 -6.39 -12.00 24.67
C GLN A 332 -6.54 -13.08 23.57
N GLN A 333 -6.66 -12.69 22.30
CA GLN A 333 -6.73 -13.64 21.18
C GLN A 333 -5.37 -14.27 20.86
N CYS A 334 -4.29 -13.54 21.12
CA CYS A 334 -2.92 -14.00 20.88
C CYS A 334 -2.41 -14.96 21.96
N PHE A 335 -2.92 -14.85 23.20
CA PHE A 335 -2.55 -15.68 24.35
C PHE A 335 -3.20 -17.08 24.27
#